data_AF-A0A536B357-F1
#
_entry.id   AF-A0A536B357-F1
#
_cell.length_a   1.000
_cell.length_b   1.000
_cell.length_c   1.000
_cell.angle_alpha   90.00
_cell.angle_beta   90.00
_cell.angle_gamma   90.00
#
_symmetry.space_group_name_H-M   'P 1'
#
loop_
_entity.id
_entity.type
_entity.pdbx_description
1 polymer ?
#
loop_
_entity_poly.entity_id
_entity_poly.type
_entity_poly.pdbx_seq_one_letter_code
_entity_poly.pdbx_strand_id
1 'polypeptide(L)'
;MVRFVDLQAQIQSLQPALNQAIQAVLDRGDFILGKDVELFEQEFAAYCGVPHAVGVDSGLSALELALRALRIGPGDEVITQANTFIASAGAVLAVGARPVLVDCDDDGVIRPDAVRVALTPATRAIMPVHLFGRICDIEAI
;
A
#
# COMPACT_ATOMS: atom_id res chain seq x y z
N MET A 1 2.86 20.19 -25.54
CA MET A 1 1.89 19.55 -24.64
C MET A 1 2.63 19.27 -23.33
N VAL A 2 2.14 19.77 -22.20
CA VAL A 2 2.73 19.47 -20.88
C VAL A 2 2.10 18.19 -20.38
N ARG A 3 2.91 17.23 -19.96
CA ARG A 3 2.44 15.93 -19.43
C ARG A 3 2.18 16.05 -17.93
N PHE A 4 1.12 15.40 -17.47
CA PHE A 4 0.77 15.37 -16.04
C PHE A 4 1.78 14.53 -15.24
N VAL A 5 2.20 13.38 -15.78
CA VAL A 5 3.34 12.59 -15.29
C VAL A 5 4.20 12.22 -16.49
N ASP A 6 5.48 12.62 -16.49
CA ASP A 6 6.38 12.41 -17.63
C ASP A 6 7.29 11.18 -17.47
N LEU A 7 6.68 10.00 -17.61
CA LEU A 7 7.42 8.72 -17.53
C LEU A 7 8.43 8.56 -18.67
N GLN A 8 8.23 9.20 -19.83
CA GLN A 8 9.19 9.08 -20.93
C GLN A 8 10.54 9.70 -20.56
N ALA A 9 10.54 10.88 -19.94
CA ALA A 9 11.77 11.54 -19.52
C ALA A 9 12.53 10.68 -18.50
N GLN A 10 11.81 10.06 -17.55
CA GLN A 10 12.38 9.15 -16.57
C GLN A 10 12.92 7.85 -17.20
N ILE A 11 12.18 7.24 -18.12
CA ILE A 11 12.61 6.01 -18.81
C ILE A 11 13.85 6.29 -19.65
N GLN A 12 13.90 7.42 -20.36
CA GLN A 12 15.04 7.80 -21.19
C GLN A 12 16.34 7.91 -20.38
N SER A 13 16.29 8.46 -19.16
CA SER A 13 17.47 8.58 -18.31
C SER A 13 17.95 7.23 -17.75
N LEU A 14 17.04 6.25 -17.63
CA LEU A 14 17.33 4.92 -17.09
C LEU A 14 17.48 3.83 -18.16
N GLN A 15 17.28 4.16 -19.45
CA GLN A 15 17.14 3.18 -20.54
C GLN A 15 18.28 2.14 -20.60
N PRO A 16 19.58 2.51 -20.48
CA PRO A 16 20.65 1.52 -20.52
C PRO A 16 20.55 0.51 -19.38
N ALA A 17 20.25 0.96 -18.16
CA ALA A 17 20.11 0.11 -16.99
C ALA A 17 18.87 -0.79 -17.09
N LEU A 18 17.74 -0.24 -17.55
CA LEU A 18 16.51 -1.02 -17.77
C LEU A 18 16.72 -2.13 -18.81
N ASN A 19 17.36 -1.82 -19.95
CA ASN A 19 17.63 -2.81 -20.99
C ASN A 19 18.54 -3.93 -20.47
N GLN A 20 19.57 -3.60 -19.69
CA GLN A 20 20.46 -4.59 -19.09
C GLN A 20 19.71 -5.50 -18.11
N ALA A 21 18.87 -4.93 -17.23
CA ALA A 21 18.08 -5.70 -16.27
C ALA A 21 17.08 -6.64 -16.98
N ILE A 22 16.37 -6.14 -17.99
CA ILE A 22 15.43 -6.94 -18.79
C ILE A 22 16.16 -8.10 -19.48
N GLN A 23 17.30 -7.83 -20.13
CA GLN A 23 18.07 -8.89 -20.79
C GLN A 23 18.56 -9.94 -19.78
N ALA A 24 19.00 -9.53 -18.59
CA ALA A 24 19.45 -10.44 -17.56
C ALA A 24 18.33 -11.40 -17.08
N VAL A 25 17.07 -10.93 -17.01
CA VAL A 25 15.91 -11.81 -16.73
C VAL A 25 15.67 -12.78 -17.89
N LEU A 26 15.74 -12.32 -19.14
CA LEU A 26 15.58 -13.17 -20.32
C LEU A 26 16.64 -14.28 -20.39
N ASP A 27 17.88 -13.95 -20.06
CA ASP A 27 19.00 -14.90 -20.08
C ASP A 27 18.85 -15.99 -19.01
N ARG A 28 18.25 -15.67 -17.85
CA ARG A 28 18.02 -16.63 -16.75
C ARG A 28 16.72 -17.42 -16.90
N GLY A 29 15.69 -16.81 -17.48
CA GLY A 29 14.36 -17.41 -17.64
C GLY A 29 13.55 -17.54 -16.33
N ASP A 30 13.95 -16.86 -15.25
CA ASP A 30 13.31 -16.93 -13.93
C ASP A 30 12.18 -15.89 -13.76
N PHE A 31 11.17 -15.96 -14.63
CA PHE A 31 10.13 -14.92 -14.74
C PHE A 31 9.19 -14.77 -13.54
N ILE A 32 9.05 -15.81 -12.71
CA ILE A 32 8.12 -15.84 -11.58
C ILE A 32 8.90 -16.18 -10.33
N LEU A 33 8.85 -15.30 -9.33
CA LEU A 33 9.58 -15.43 -8.06
C LEU A 33 11.09 -15.65 -8.29
N GLY A 34 11.64 -15.00 -9.32
CA GLY A 34 13.06 -15.07 -9.67
C GLY A 34 13.95 -14.22 -8.78
N LYS A 35 15.25 -14.25 -9.09
CA LYS A 35 16.30 -13.60 -8.30
C LYS A 35 16.05 -12.11 -8.03
N ASP A 36 15.57 -11.37 -9.02
CA ASP A 36 15.37 -9.92 -8.88
C ASP A 36 14.22 -9.58 -7.92
N VAL A 37 13.25 -10.48 -7.72
CA VAL A 37 12.20 -10.30 -6.71
C VAL A 37 12.79 -10.43 -5.31
N GLU A 38 13.58 -11.46 -5.06
CA GLU A 38 14.24 -11.69 -3.76
C GLU A 38 15.18 -10.52 -3.40
N LEU A 39 15.96 -10.04 -4.37
CA LEU A 39 16.84 -8.88 -4.16
C LEU A 39 16.03 -7.62 -3.87
N PHE A 40 14.97 -7.36 -4.64
CA PHE A 40 14.12 -6.20 -4.43
C PHE A 40 13.47 -6.23 -3.03
N GLU A 41 12.98 -7.37 -2.57
CA GLU A 41 12.40 -7.51 -1.22
C GLU A 41 13.43 -7.18 -0.13
N GLN A 42 14.68 -7.66 -0.27
CA GLN A 42 15.75 -7.36 0.68
C GLN A 42 16.12 -5.86 0.68
N GLU A 43 16.30 -5.28 -0.51
CA GLU A 43 16.66 -3.87 -0.67
C GLU A 43 15.54 -2.94 -0.21
N PHE A 44 14.28 -3.29 -0.50
CA PHE A 44 13.12 -2.50 -0.13
C PHE A 44 12.85 -2.55 1.39
N ALA A 45 13.03 -3.72 2.01
CA ALA A 45 12.98 -3.83 3.47
C ALA A 45 14.02 -2.93 4.13
N ALA A 46 15.27 -2.93 3.61
CA ALA A 46 16.33 -2.06 4.09
C ALA A 46 16.02 -0.57 3.87
N TYR A 47 15.50 -0.20 2.69
CA TYR A 47 15.08 1.17 2.37
C TYR A 47 14.00 1.69 3.33
N CYS A 48 13.00 0.86 3.64
CA CYS A 48 11.93 1.19 4.57
C CYS A 48 12.32 1.08 6.06
N GLY A 49 13.51 0.54 6.38
CA GLY A 49 13.95 0.33 7.75
C GLY A 49 13.18 -0.76 8.51
N VAL A 50 12.65 -1.75 7.80
CA VAL A 50 11.87 -2.87 8.35
C VAL A 50 12.60 -4.21 8.16
N PRO A 51 12.35 -5.23 8.99
CA PRO A 51 13.05 -6.51 8.89
C PRO A 51 12.66 -7.34 7.66
N HIS A 52 11.47 -7.12 7.08
CA HIS A 52 10.94 -7.92 5.99
C HIS A 52 10.12 -7.07 5.01
N ALA A 53 10.19 -7.44 3.72
CA ALA A 53 9.25 -7.01 2.70
C ALA A 53 8.83 -8.23 1.88
N VAL A 54 7.60 -8.22 1.38
CA VAL A 54 7.04 -9.28 0.53
C VAL A 54 6.40 -8.62 -0.68
N GLY A 55 6.90 -8.92 -1.87
CA GLY A 55 6.40 -8.44 -3.14
C GLY A 55 5.10 -9.15 -3.51
N VAL A 56 4.10 -8.36 -3.91
CA VAL A 56 2.80 -8.86 -4.37
C VAL A 56 2.39 -8.11 -5.63
N ASP A 57 1.31 -8.56 -6.28
CA ASP A 57 0.86 -8.07 -7.58
C ASP A 57 0.29 -6.65 -7.55
N SER A 58 -0.27 -6.19 -6.42
CA SER A 58 -0.86 -4.85 -6.31
C SER A 58 -0.94 -4.34 -4.87
N GLY A 59 -1.14 -3.03 -4.72
CA GLY A 59 -1.41 -2.42 -3.41
C GLY A 59 -2.73 -2.89 -2.77
N LEU A 60 -3.75 -3.25 -3.57
CA LEU A 60 -4.99 -3.84 -3.05
C LEU A 60 -4.71 -5.20 -2.40
N SER A 61 -3.99 -6.07 -3.11
CA SER A 61 -3.60 -7.39 -2.61
C SER A 61 -2.73 -7.30 -1.36
N ALA A 62 -1.83 -6.30 -1.30
CA ALA A 62 -1.01 -6.05 -0.11
C ALA A 62 -1.87 -5.74 1.11
N LEU A 63 -2.85 -4.84 0.97
CA LEU A 63 -3.78 -4.50 2.06
C LEU A 63 -4.64 -5.70 2.45
N GLU A 64 -5.20 -6.43 1.48
CA GLU A 64 -6.01 -7.62 1.76
C GLU A 64 -5.21 -8.69 2.51
N LEU A 65 -4.00 -9.00 2.05
CA LEU A 65 -3.12 -9.99 2.68
C LEU A 65 -2.72 -9.57 4.09
N ALA A 66 -2.46 -8.28 4.33
CA ALA A 66 -2.19 -7.76 5.67
C ALA A 66 -3.38 -7.96 6.62
N LEU A 67 -4.61 -7.66 6.16
CA LEU A 67 -5.83 -7.90 6.94
C LEU A 67 -6.06 -9.39 7.21
N ARG A 68 -5.84 -10.27 6.21
CA ARG A 68 -5.91 -11.73 6.38
C ARG A 68 -4.88 -12.25 7.37
N ALA A 69 -3.65 -11.73 7.34
CA ALA A 69 -2.59 -12.10 8.29
C ALA A 69 -2.96 -11.73 9.74
N LEU A 70 -3.68 -10.62 9.93
CA LEU A 70 -4.26 -10.21 11.21
C LEU A 70 -5.54 -10.99 11.59
N ARG A 71 -5.99 -11.92 10.73
CA ARG A 71 -7.22 -12.71 10.88
C ARG A 71 -8.50 -11.87 10.98
N ILE A 72 -8.49 -10.71 10.33
CA ILE A 72 -9.66 -9.83 10.24
C ILE A 72 -10.66 -10.41 9.23
N GLY A 73 -11.95 -10.41 9.58
CA GLY A 73 -12.99 -10.94 8.71
C GLY A 73 -14.42 -10.60 9.15
N PRO A 74 -15.42 -11.47 8.87
CA PRO A 74 -16.81 -11.21 9.19
C PRO A 74 -17.04 -10.87 10.67
N GLY A 75 -17.75 -9.76 10.92
CA GLY A 75 -18.03 -9.25 12.26
C GLY A 75 -17.02 -8.23 12.77
N ASP A 76 -15.88 -8.08 12.10
CA ASP A 76 -14.88 -7.07 12.42
C ASP A 76 -15.13 -5.75 11.65
N GLU A 77 -14.61 -4.67 12.21
CA GLU A 77 -14.58 -3.34 11.62
C GLU A 77 -13.15 -2.88 11.38
N VAL A 78 -12.91 -2.25 10.22
CA VAL A 78 -11.65 -1.57 9.91
C VAL A 78 -11.95 -0.11 9.63
N ILE A 79 -11.35 0.78 10.43
CA ILE A 79 -11.51 2.22 10.23
C ILE A 79 -10.56 2.68 9.12
N THR A 80 -11.05 3.47 8.18
CA THR A 80 -10.23 4.18 7.18
C THR A 80 -10.87 5.52 6.84
N GLN A 81 -10.17 6.38 6.10
CA GLN A 81 -10.69 7.69 5.72
C GLN A 81 -11.61 7.60 4.49
N ALA A 82 -12.68 8.40 4.49
CA ALA A 82 -13.65 8.46 3.40
C ALA A 82 -13.01 8.97 2.09
N ASN A 83 -12.14 9.97 2.20
CA ASN A 83 -11.38 10.50 1.07
C ASN A 83 -10.11 9.66 0.84
N THR A 84 -10.24 8.61 0.05
CA THR A 84 -9.12 7.72 -0.32
C THR A 84 -9.39 7.05 -1.67
N PHE A 85 -8.44 6.29 -2.18
CA PHE A 85 -8.68 5.39 -3.31
C PHE A 85 -9.47 4.15 -2.87
N ILE A 86 -10.39 3.70 -3.73
CA ILE A 86 -11.36 2.62 -3.44
C ILE A 86 -10.71 1.32 -2.95
N ALA A 87 -9.45 1.05 -3.31
CA ALA A 87 -8.72 -0.13 -2.86
C ALA A 87 -8.67 -0.26 -1.33
N SER A 88 -8.67 0.86 -0.59
CA SER A 88 -8.66 0.87 0.87
C SER A 88 -9.91 0.19 1.44
N ALA A 89 -11.10 0.63 1.06
CA ALA A 89 -12.34 -0.02 1.47
C ALA A 89 -12.52 -1.39 0.80
N GLY A 90 -12.04 -1.54 -0.44
CA GLY A 90 -12.09 -2.79 -1.20
C GLY A 90 -11.38 -3.95 -0.50
N ALA A 91 -10.18 -3.71 0.06
CA ALA A 91 -9.44 -4.72 0.81
C ALA A 91 -10.20 -5.19 2.06
N VAL A 92 -10.85 -4.26 2.78
CA VAL A 92 -11.67 -4.57 3.96
C VAL A 92 -12.86 -5.44 3.59
N LEU A 93 -13.54 -5.10 2.48
CA LEU A 93 -14.66 -5.88 1.98
C LEU A 93 -14.22 -7.27 1.47
N ALA A 94 -13.03 -7.38 0.86
CA ALA A 94 -12.49 -8.64 0.34
C ALA A 94 -12.22 -9.69 1.43
N VAL A 95 -11.89 -9.25 2.65
CA VAL A 95 -11.77 -10.14 3.81
C VAL A 95 -13.10 -10.39 4.54
N GLY A 96 -14.19 -9.73 4.11
CA GLY A 96 -15.52 -9.86 4.70
C GLY A 96 -15.78 -8.98 5.93
N ALA A 97 -14.86 -8.07 6.25
CA ALA A 97 -15.02 -7.10 7.33
C ALA A 97 -15.81 -5.85 6.86
N ARG A 98 -16.23 -5.01 7.82
CA ARG A 98 -16.95 -3.76 7.52
C ARG A 98 -16.00 -2.56 7.51
N PRO A 99 -15.89 -1.79 6.41
CA PRO A 99 -15.19 -0.51 6.44
C PRO A 99 -15.99 0.51 7.25
N VAL A 100 -15.33 1.19 8.18
CA VAL A 100 -15.88 2.32 8.93
C VAL A 100 -15.17 3.58 8.43
N LEU A 101 -15.91 4.43 7.73
CA LEU A 101 -15.35 5.61 7.08
C LEU A 101 -15.38 6.80 8.04
N VAL A 102 -14.23 7.45 8.21
CA VAL A 102 -14.09 8.71 8.98
C VAL A 102 -13.57 9.83 8.10
N ASP A 103 -13.75 11.07 8.54
CA ASP A 103 -13.35 12.24 7.77
C ASP A 103 -11.84 12.49 7.82
N CYS A 104 -11.34 13.27 6.86
CA CYS A 104 -9.97 13.78 6.83
C CYS A 104 -9.97 15.31 7.05
N ASP A 105 -8.79 15.88 7.21
CA ASP A 105 -8.61 17.33 7.13
C ASP A 105 -8.57 17.82 5.66
N ASP A 106 -8.42 19.12 5.47
CA ASP A 106 -8.35 19.77 4.16
C ASP A 106 -7.13 19.31 3.33
N ASP A 107 -6.12 18.74 3.99
CA ASP A 107 -4.93 18.19 3.35
C ASP A 107 -5.07 16.71 2.97
N GLY A 108 -6.21 16.08 3.31
CA GLY A 108 -6.48 14.67 3.02
C GLY A 108 -5.86 13.71 4.03
N VAL A 109 -5.47 14.20 5.21
CA VAL A 109 -4.93 13.40 6.31
C VAL A 109 -6.07 13.01 7.25
N ILE A 110 -6.16 11.72 7.59
CA ILE A 110 -7.19 11.19 8.50
C ILE A 110 -7.18 11.94 9.84
N ARG A 111 -8.36 12.26 10.35
CA ARG A 111 -8.52 13.00 11.60
C ARG A 111 -8.51 12.06 12.82
N PRO A 112 -7.54 12.17 13.75
CA PRO A 112 -7.47 11.29 14.92
C PRO A 112 -8.69 11.39 15.84
N ASP A 113 -9.29 12.57 15.95
CA ASP A 113 -10.52 12.77 16.73
C ASP A 113 -11.71 12.03 16.11
N ALA A 114 -11.81 12.02 14.78
CA ALA A 114 -12.84 11.27 14.07
C ALA A 114 -12.65 9.75 14.22
N VAL A 115 -11.39 9.27 14.18
CA VAL A 115 -11.07 7.86 14.47
C VAL A 115 -11.54 7.48 15.88
N ARG A 116 -11.21 8.29 16.90
CA ARG A 116 -11.57 8.03 18.29
C ARG A 116 -13.07 7.89 18.51
N VAL A 117 -13.88 8.71 17.86
CA VAL A 117 -15.35 8.67 17.94
C VAL A 117 -15.92 7.44 17.23
N ALA A 118 -15.24 6.92 16.20
CA ALA A 118 -15.70 5.79 15.40
C ALA A 118 -15.33 4.42 15.99
N LEU A 119 -14.53 4.37 17.05
CA LEU A 119 -14.13 3.12 17.70
C LEU A 119 -15.34 2.38 18.28
N THR A 120 -15.38 1.08 18.04
CA THR A 120 -16.37 0.15 18.63
C THR A 120 -15.66 -1.10 19.16
N PRO A 121 -16.34 -1.95 19.97
CA PRO A 121 -15.79 -3.26 20.35
C PRO A 121 -15.47 -4.19 19.16
N ALA A 122 -16.00 -3.91 17.97
CA ALA A 122 -15.73 -4.66 16.75
C ALA A 122 -14.55 -4.10 15.94
N THR A 123 -14.01 -2.92 16.29
CA THR A 123 -12.84 -2.36 15.59
C THR A 123 -11.60 -3.22 15.81
N ARG A 124 -11.00 -3.70 14.72
CA ARG A 124 -9.79 -4.54 14.75
C ARG A 124 -8.56 -3.88 14.17
N ALA A 125 -8.74 -2.94 13.26
CA ALA A 125 -7.64 -2.19 12.68
C ALA A 125 -8.07 -0.77 12.34
N ILE A 126 -7.09 0.12 12.33
CA ILE A 126 -7.19 1.43 11.72
C ILE A 126 -6.21 1.40 10.54
N MET A 127 -6.66 1.82 9.37
CA MET A 127 -5.90 1.81 8.13
C MET A 127 -5.87 3.23 7.54
N PRO A 128 -4.98 4.11 8.06
CA PRO A 128 -4.74 5.43 7.50
C PRO A 128 -4.19 5.33 6.08
N VAL A 129 -4.42 6.37 5.27
CA VAL A 129 -3.82 6.46 3.94
C VAL A 129 -3.02 7.74 3.84
N HIS A 130 -1.75 7.62 3.46
CA HIS A 130 -0.85 8.74 3.20
C HIS A 130 -1.18 9.39 1.85
N LEU A 131 -2.35 10.04 1.78
CA LEU A 131 -2.95 10.52 0.54
C LEU A 131 -2.06 11.59 -0.10
N PHE A 132 -1.89 11.52 -1.42
CA PHE A 132 -1.04 12.42 -2.21
C PHE A 132 0.43 12.48 -1.75
N GLY A 133 0.90 11.48 -0.98
CA GLY A 133 2.25 11.45 -0.41
C GLY A 133 2.39 12.22 0.90
N ARG A 134 1.29 12.69 1.49
CA ARG A 134 1.28 13.33 2.82
C ARG A 134 1.20 12.29 3.91
N ILE A 135 2.20 12.25 4.78
CA ILE A 135 2.31 11.26 5.84
C ILE A 135 1.31 11.61 6.95
N CYS A 136 0.53 10.62 7.38
CA CYS A 136 -0.36 10.74 8.52
C CYS A 136 0.45 10.72 9.82
N ASP A 137 -0.01 11.42 10.83
CA ASP A 137 0.53 11.31 12.18
C ASP A 137 0.11 9.96 12.80
N ILE A 138 0.93 8.93 12.59
CA ILE A 138 0.67 7.58 13.09
C ILE A 138 0.76 7.52 14.62
N GLU A 139 1.49 8.43 15.27
CA GLU A 139 1.55 8.47 16.74
C GLU A 139 0.27 9.02 17.36
N ALA A 140 -0.42 9.93 16.65
CA ALA A 140 -1.68 10.51 17.10
C ALA A 140 -2.91 9.60 16.88
N ILE A 141 -2.82 8.63 15.97
CA ILE A 141 -3.90 7.70 15.58
C ILE A 141 -3.90 6.47 16.49
#